data_AF-A0A8J4C5X7-F1
#
_entry.id   AF-A0A8J4C5X7-F1
#
_cell.length_a   1.000
_cell.length_b   1.000
_cell.length_c   1.000
_cell.angle_alpha   90.00
_cell.angle_beta   90.00
_cell.angle_gamma   90.00
#
_symmetry.space_group_name_H-M   'P 1'
#
loop_
_entity.id
_entity.type
_entity.pdbx_description
1 polymer ?
#
loop_
_entity_poly.entity_id
_entity_poly.type
_entity_poly.pdbx_seq_one_letter_code
_entity_poly.pdbx_strand_id
1 'polypeptide(L)'
;MAPLMKGATPWNMEYSIHHVPPTMKREILTVFPQVNLDKLLIVPTCQHAAVDLVKTGENVENEKDRLLEQFLAWAKTVCDQLTVDGHWSDYIDPCSGLPVCLRYGYFLKLTGPGGCHFLVKVVGFLTVPTGAQRNDFCIAHVPSCGISQMIHTELNTVYPEVPALSILMGYQTANAGCCKVLLHPVWGSAVYPASLFTEAPQDTLLAAITTANDLQVE
;
A
#
# COMPACT_ATOMS: atom_id res chain seq x y z
N MET A 1 -11.75 10.03 13.30
CA MET A 1 -11.81 11.07 12.23
C MET A 1 -12.81 10.59 11.19
N ALA A 2 -13.59 11.47 10.55
CA ALA A 2 -14.53 11.02 9.52
C ALA A 2 -13.76 10.69 8.24
N PRO A 3 -14.02 9.53 7.60
CA PRO A 3 -13.43 9.21 6.31
C PRO A 3 -14.00 10.09 5.20
N LEU A 4 -13.21 10.27 4.15
CA LEU A 4 -13.67 10.82 2.87
C LEU A 4 -14.67 9.87 2.20
N MET A 5 -14.43 8.56 2.32
CA MET A 5 -15.28 7.51 1.80
C MET A 5 -15.10 6.23 2.61
N LYS A 6 -16.16 5.42 2.69
CA LYS A 6 -16.10 4.00 3.07
C LYS A 6 -16.63 3.15 1.93
N GLY A 7 -16.08 1.96 1.78
CA GLY A 7 -16.57 0.98 0.81
C GLY A 7 -16.21 -0.43 1.25
N ALA A 8 -16.69 -1.39 0.47
CA ALA A 8 -16.31 -2.79 0.59
C ALA A 8 -16.04 -3.34 -0.80
N THR A 9 -15.09 -4.28 -0.89
CA THR A 9 -14.87 -5.04 -2.12
C THR A 9 -15.97 -6.10 -2.31
N PRO A 10 -16.09 -6.71 -3.51
CA PRO A 10 -17.07 -7.76 -3.77
C PRO A 10 -16.97 -8.98 -2.82
N TRP A 11 -15.79 -9.28 -2.28
CA TRP A 11 -15.55 -10.33 -1.29
C TRP A 11 -15.61 -9.84 0.17
N ASN A 12 -16.21 -8.67 0.39
CA ASN A 12 -16.47 -8.11 1.73
C ASN A 12 -15.22 -7.73 2.53
N MET A 13 -14.13 -7.35 1.86
CA MET A 13 -13.04 -6.60 2.50
C MET A 13 -13.48 -5.13 2.64
N GLU A 14 -13.54 -4.64 3.88
CA GLU A 14 -13.88 -3.25 4.15
C GLU A 14 -12.68 -2.33 3.93
N TYR A 15 -12.92 -1.14 3.40
CA TYR A 15 -11.91 -0.10 3.30
C TYR A 15 -12.49 1.28 3.57
N SER A 16 -11.61 2.23 3.89
CA SER A 16 -11.99 3.64 3.99
C SER A 16 -10.86 4.54 3.50
N ILE A 17 -11.17 5.75 3.06
CA ILE A 17 -10.19 6.70 2.52
C ILE A 17 -10.09 7.89 3.47
N HIS A 18 -8.88 8.27 3.86
CA HIS A 18 -8.63 9.35 4.81
C HIS A 18 -7.49 10.25 4.34
N HIS A 19 -7.61 11.54 4.65
CA HIS A 19 -6.42 12.40 4.75
C HIS A 19 -5.59 12.01 5.97
N VAL A 20 -4.31 12.36 5.94
CA VAL A 20 -3.39 12.14 7.06
C VAL A 20 -3.86 12.92 8.31
N PRO A 21 -4.22 12.23 9.41
CA PRO A 21 -4.51 12.92 10.67
C PRO A 21 -3.26 13.64 11.19
N PRO A 22 -3.40 14.84 11.80
CA PRO A 22 -2.25 15.57 12.37
C PRO A 22 -1.42 14.74 13.35
N THR A 23 -2.06 13.84 14.10
CA THR A 23 -1.42 12.94 15.07
C THR A 23 -0.50 11.90 14.43
N MET A 24 -0.73 11.53 13.16
CA MET A 24 0.02 10.47 12.47
C MET A 24 1.13 11.02 11.56
N LYS A 25 1.20 12.34 11.34
CA LYS A 25 2.16 12.97 10.40
C LYS A 25 3.60 12.54 10.65
N ARG A 26 4.04 12.53 11.92
CA ARG A 26 5.41 12.17 12.30
C ARG A 26 5.71 10.70 12.00
N GLU A 27 4.79 9.80 12.32
CA GLU A 27 4.96 8.36 12.09
C GLU A 27 5.04 8.07 10.60
N ILE A 28 4.13 8.65 9.81
CA ILE A 28 4.11 8.50 8.35
C ILE A 28 5.40 9.03 7.72
N LEU A 29 5.91 10.19 8.13
CA LEU A 29 7.19 10.69 7.62
C LEU A 29 8.40 9.84 8.03
N THR A 30 8.28 9.06 9.10
CA THR A 30 9.33 8.13 9.52
C THR A 30 9.33 6.86 8.66
N VAL A 31 8.16 6.43 8.19
CA VAL A 31 8.01 5.30 7.25
C VAL A 31 8.28 5.73 5.81
N PHE A 32 7.75 6.89 5.42
CA PHE A 32 7.78 7.47 4.08
C PHE A 32 8.37 8.89 4.11
N PRO A 33 9.70 9.06 4.16
CA PRO A 33 10.30 10.38 4.34
C PRO A 33 10.17 11.34 3.14
N GLN A 34 9.82 10.83 1.95
CA GLN A 34 9.77 11.62 0.71
C GLN A 34 8.36 12.00 0.25
N VAL A 35 7.31 11.63 1.00
CA VAL A 35 5.92 11.88 0.57
C VAL A 35 5.43 13.26 0.94
N ASN A 36 4.55 13.81 0.10
CA ASN A 36 3.81 15.02 0.36
C ASN A 36 2.55 14.72 1.19
N LEU A 37 2.61 15.00 2.50
CA LEU A 37 1.51 14.74 3.44
C LEU A 37 0.18 15.45 3.09
N ASP A 38 0.22 16.58 2.36
CA ASP A 38 -1.00 17.32 2.02
C ASP A 38 -1.79 16.64 0.89
N LYS A 39 -1.10 15.83 0.08
CA LYS A 39 -1.69 15.02 -1.00
C LYS A 39 -1.92 13.57 -0.59
N LEU A 40 -1.25 13.12 0.47
CA LEU A 40 -1.26 11.72 0.87
C LEU A 40 -2.65 11.29 1.36
N LEU A 41 -3.17 10.24 0.74
CA LEU A 41 -4.35 9.50 1.15
C LEU A 41 -3.91 8.17 1.80
N ILE A 42 -4.59 7.82 2.89
CA ILE A 42 -4.44 6.54 3.59
C ILE A 42 -5.70 5.72 3.34
N VAL A 43 -5.51 4.48 2.92
CA VAL A 43 -6.57 3.50 2.66
C VAL A 43 -6.38 2.30 3.60
N PRO A 44 -6.79 2.41 4.87
CA PRO A 44 -6.87 1.25 5.74
C PRO A 44 -7.97 0.31 5.26
N THR A 45 -7.66 -0.98 5.32
CA THR A 45 -8.51 -2.09 4.95
C THR A 45 -8.65 -3.05 6.12
N CYS A 46 -9.76 -3.77 6.16
CA CYS A 46 -10.02 -4.77 7.18
C CYS A 46 -10.76 -5.95 6.54
N GLN A 47 -10.16 -7.13 6.62
CA GLN A 47 -10.76 -8.37 6.14
C GLN A 47 -11.28 -9.21 7.30
N HIS A 48 -12.43 -9.84 7.10
CA HIS A 48 -12.95 -10.84 8.03
C HIS A 48 -12.20 -12.16 7.87
N ALA A 49 -11.72 -12.72 8.98
CA ALA A 49 -11.11 -14.04 9.01
C ALA A 49 -12.13 -15.10 9.40
N ALA A 50 -12.08 -16.27 8.75
CA ALA A 50 -12.93 -17.41 9.11
C ALA A 50 -12.57 -18.02 10.47
N VAL A 51 -11.35 -17.79 10.94
CA VAL A 51 -10.85 -18.26 12.25
C VAL A 51 -10.28 -17.10 13.07
N ASP A 52 -10.29 -17.26 14.40
CA ASP A 52 -9.70 -16.29 15.31
C ASP A 52 -8.17 -16.28 15.18
N LEU A 53 -7.66 -15.21 14.56
CA LEU A 53 -6.25 -15.07 14.20
C LEU A 53 -5.31 -14.87 15.41
N VAL A 54 -5.88 -14.66 16.61
CA VAL A 54 -5.12 -14.57 17.87
C VAL A 54 -4.61 -15.95 18.30
N LYS A 55 -5.24 -17.04 17.83
CA LYS A 55 -4.86 -18.41 18.16
C LYS A 55 -3.67 -18.85 17.31
N THR A 56 -3.03 -19.94 17.74
CA THR A 56 -1.97 -20.60 16.97
C THR A 56 -2.50 -21.89 16.33
N GLY A 57 -1.99 -22.23 15.16
CA GLY A 57 -2.32 -23.47 14.48
C GLY A 57 -2.24 -23.34 12.96
N GLU A 58 -2.13 -24.48 12.28
CA GLU A 58 -2.01 -24.56 10.82
C GLU A 58 -3.19 -23.88 10.11
N ASN A 59 -4.42 -24.06 10.61
CA ASN A 59 -5.60 -23.38 10.06
C ASN A 59 -5.54 -21.85 10.17
N VAL A 60 -4.88 -21.31 11.20
CA VAL A 60 -4.72 -19.86 11.37
C VAL A 60 -3.66 -19.33 10.42
N GLU A 61 -2.55 -20.04 10.25
CA GLU A 61 -1.50 -19.64 9.29
C GLU A 61 -2.02 -19.71 7.84
N ASN A 62 -2.73 -20.78 7.47
CA ASN A 62 -3.38 -20.88 6.16
C ASN A 62 -4.39 -19.75 5.91
N GLU A 63 -5.14 -19.35 6.93
CA GLU A 63 -6.07 -18.23 6.82
C GLU A 63 -5.34 -16.89 6.69
N LYS A 64 -4.25 -16.67 7.44
CA LYS A 64 -3.40 -15.48 7.29
C LYS A 64 -2.81 -15.40 5.89
N ASP A 65 -2.31 -16.50 5.37
CA ASP A 65 -1.75 -16.57 4.01
C ASP A 65 -2.81 -16.25 2.96
N ARG A 66 -4.02 -16.83 3.09
CA ARG A 66 -5.16 -16.53 2.20
C ARG A 66 -5.52 -15.04 2.22
N LEU A 67 -5.62 -14.44 3.40
CA LEU A 67 -5.97 -13.01 3.59
C LEU A 67 -4.86 -12.08 3.09
N LEU A 68 -3.61 -12.47 3.30
CA LEU A 68 -2.42 -11.76 2.81
C LEU A 68 -2.41 -11.77 1.28
N GLU A 69 -2.50 -12.94 0.65
CA GLU A 69 -2.51 -13.08 -0.81
C GLU A 69 -3.65 -12.28 -1.46
N GLN A 70 -4.84 -12.32 -0.86
CA GLN A 70 -6.00 -11.55 -1.31
C GLN A 70 -5.72 -10.03 -1.27
N PHE A 71 -5.17 -9.52 -0.18
CA PHE A 71 -4.79 -8.11 -0.06
C PHE A 71 -3.67 -7.73 -1.02
N LEU A 72 -2.60 -8.52 -1.12
CA LEU A 72 -1.45 -8.23 -1.97
C LEU A 72 -1.85 -8.18 -3.45
N ALA A 73 -2.68 -9.11 -3.91
CA ALA A 73 -3.19 -9.11 -5.27
C ALA A 73 -4.04 -7.85 -5.57
N TRP A 74 -4.90 -7.45 -4.62
CA TRP A 74 -5.71 -6.24 -4.74
C TRP A 74 -4.85 -4.97 -4.76
N ALA A 75 -3.99 -4.82 -3.74
CA ALA A 75 -3.13 -3.66 -3.55
C ALA A 75 -2.16 -3.49 -4.73
N LYS A 76 -1.61 -4.60 -5.24
CA LYS A 76 -0.76 -4.57 -6.44
C LYS A 76 -1.51 -4.00 -7.64
N THR A 77 -2.72 -4.46 -7.93
CA THR A 77 -3.51 -3.97 -9.07
C THR A 77 -3.82 -2.48 -8.93
N VAL A 78 -4.21 -2.03 -7.73
CA VAL A 78 -4.45 -0.61 -7.46
C VAL A 78 -3.17 0.20 -7.68
N CYS A 79 -2.05 -0.23 -7.08
CA CYS A 79 -0.77 0.46 -7.21
C CYS A 79 -0.24 0.49 -8.65
N ASP A 80 -0.38 -0.59 -9.41
CA ASP A 80 0.02 -0.67 -10.81
C ASP A 80 -0.75 0.35 -11.65
N GLN A 81 -2.07 0.47 -11.46
CA GLN A 81 -2.89 1.45 -12.15
C GLN A 81 -2.50 2.89 -11.81
N LEU A 82 -2.34 3.20 -10.51
CA LEU A 82 -1.91 4.52 -10.06
C LEU A 82 -0.51 4.89 -10.58
N THR A 83 0.37 3.89 -10.69
CA THR A 83 1.72 4.06 -11.22
C THR A 83 1.70 4.37 -12.72
N VAL A 84 0.83 3.70 -13.49
CA VAL A 84 0.61 4.00 -14.92
C VAL A 84 0.14 5.44 -15.10
N ASP A 85 -0.70 5.92 -14.19
CA ASP A 85 -1.23 7.30 -14.20
C ASP A 85 -0.23 8.34 -13.64
N GLY A 86 0.99 7.92 -13.27
CA GLY A 86 2.04 8.81 -12.80
C GLY A 86 1.81 9.31 -11.38
N HIS A 87 1.18 8.51 -10.52
CA HIS A 87 1.00 8.81 -9.10
C HIS A 87 1.81 7.87 -8.22
N TRP A 88 2.37 8.42 -7.14
CA TRP A 88 3.01 7.62 -6.11
C TRP A 88 1.97 6.81 -5.34
N SER A 89 2.28 5.56 -5.05
CA SER A 89 1.55 4.73 -4.10
C SER A 89 2.53 3.81 -3.37
N ASP A 90 2.10 3.18 -2.29
CA ASP A 90 2.74 2.03 -1.65
C ASP A 90 1.73 1.33 -0.75
N TYR A 91 2.02 0.12 -0.27
CA TYR A 91 1.24 -0.57 0.74
C TYR A 91 2.16 -1.26 1.74
N ILE A 92 1.62 -1.47 2.94
CA ILE A 92 2.32 -2.12 4.04
C ILE A 92 2.02 -3.61 3.98
N ASP A 93 3.07 -4.43 4.01
CA ASP A 93 2.93 -5.86 4.26
C ASP A 93 2.55 -6.06 5.74
N PRO A 94 1.33 -6.55 6.06
CA PRO A 94 0.88 -6.66 7.45
C PRO A 94 1.71 -7.64 8.30
N CYS A 95 2.40 -8.59 7.66
CA CYS A 95 3.24 -9.58 8.36
C CYS A 95 4.54 -8.96 8.88
N SER A 96 5.15 -8.04 8.14
CA SER A 96 6.39 -7.36 8.54
C SER A 96 6.19 -5.92 9.05
N GLY A 97 5.03 -5.33 8.74
CA GLY A 97 4.72 -3.91 8.90
C GLY A 97 5.64 -2.98 8.12
N LEU A 98 6.27 -3.50 7.05
CA LEU A 98 7.19 -2.77 6.19
C LEU A 98 6.53 -2.36 4.86
N PRO A 99 6.95 -1.25 4.26
CA PRO A 99 6.48 -0.87 2.93
C PRO A 99 7.04 -1.82 1.86
N VAL A 100 6.16 -2.33 1.00
CA VAL A 100 6.52 -3.35 0.02
C VAL A 100 7.24 -2.73 -1.17
N CYS A 101 6.68 -1.69 -1.76
CA CYS A 101 7.17 -1.24 -3.04
C CYS A 101 8.41 -0.34 -2.95
N LEU A 102 8.56 0.43 -1.87
CA LEU A 102 9.83 1.07 -1.51
C LEU A 102 11.00 0.07 -1.37
N ARG A 103 10.74 -1.18 -0.97
CA ARG A 103 11.79 -2.18 -0.71
C ARG A 103 12.16 -3.01 -1.93
N TYR A 104 11.17 -3.40 -2.73
CA TYR A 104 11.39 -4.28 -3.88
C TYR A 104 11.58 -3.52 -5.21
N GLY A 105 11.18 -2.25 -5.26
CA GLY A 105 11.14 -1.45 -6.48
C GLY A 105 9.97 -1.83 -7.35
N TYR A 106 9.24 -0.83 -7.86
CA TYR A 106 8.20 -1.04 -8.86
C TYR A 106 8.83 -1.57 -10.15
N PHE A 107 8.25 -2.60 -10.75
CA PHE A 107 8.60 -3.02 -12.11
C PHE A 107 7.50 -2.57 -13.07
N LEU A 108 7.70 -1.47 -13.78
CA LEU A 108 6.82 -1.10 -14.88
C LEU A 108 7.06 -2.07 -16.05
N LYS A 109 6.01 -2.77 -16.48
CA LYS A 109 6.02 -3.57 -17.69
C LYS A 109 5.74 -2.65 -18.88
N LEU A 110 6.80 -2.09 -19.47
CA LEU A 110 6.67 -1.27 -20.67
C LEU A 110 6.58 -2.17 -21.91
N THR A 111 5.58 -1.93 -22.76
CA THR A 111 5.49 -2.53 -24.09
C THR A 111 6.19 -1.62 -25.09
N GLY A 112 7.31 -2.07 -25.63
CA GLY A 112 8.04 -1.35 -26.68
C GLY A 112 7.36 -1.49 -28.05
N PRO A 113 7.68 -0.59 -29.00
CA PRO A 113 7.23 -0.75 -30.39
C PRO A 113 7.74 -2.10 -30.94
N GLY A 114 6.81 -2.98 -31.30
CA GLY A 114 7.09 -4.36 -31.73
C GLY A 114 6.64 -5.47 -30.76
N GLY A 115 5.97 -5.14 -29.64
CA GLY A 115 5.43 -6.15 -28.71
C GLY A 115 6.45 -6.72 -27.72
N CYS A 116 7.64 -6.11 -27.62
CA CYS A 116 8.67 -6.53 -26.69
C CYS A 116 8.33 -6.02 -25.27
N HIS A 117 8.37 -6.89 -24.27
CA HIS A 117 8.09 -6.56 -22.87
C HIS A 117 9.39 -6.25 -22.12
N PHE A 118 9.49 -5.04 -21.54
CA PHE A 118 10.60 -4.64 -20.68
C PHE A 118 10.14 -4.50 -19.24
N LEU A 119 10.91 -5.04 -18.29
CA LEU A 119 10.76 -4.76 -16.86
C LEU A 119 11.71 -3.63 -16.48
N VAL A 120 11.18 -2.45 -16.17
CA VAL A 120 11.97 -1.32 -15.67
C VAL A 120 11.80 -1.22 -14.16
N LYS A 121 12.89 -1.40 -13.40
CA LYS A 121 12.91 -1.14 -11.96
C LYS A 121 12.86 0.37 -11.74
N VAL A 122 11.69 0.89 -11.37
CA VAL A 122 11.51 2.29 -10.99
C VAL A 122 11.97 2.44 -9.55
N VAL A 123 13.15 3.04 -9.40
CA VAL A 123 13.68 3.48 -8.10
C VAL A 123 13.51 5.00 -8.05
N GLY A 124 12.43 5.45 -7.40
CA GLY A 124 12.14 6.87 -7.22
C GLY A 124 11.56 7.56 -8.46
N PHE A 125 10.73 8.58 -8.22
CA PHE A 125 10.23 9.50 -9.23
C PHE A 125 11.39 10.31 -9.80
N LEU A 126 11.96 9.90 -10.93
CA LEU A 126 12.55 10.86 -11.85
C LEU A 126 11.37 11.43 -12.64
N THR A 127 10.96 12.64 -12.27
CA THR A 127 10.00 13.44 -13.04
C THR A 127 10.48 13.51 -14.50
N VAL A 128 9.78 12.83 -15.40
CA VAL A 128 10.02 12.99 -16.84
C VAL A 128 9.45 14.37 -17.21
N PRO A 129 10.25 15.35 -17.64
CA PRO A 129 9.72 16.64 -18.06
C PRO A 129 8.82 16.42 -19.28
N THR A 130 7.61 16.97 -19.22
CA THR A 130 6.64 17.03 -20.31
C THR A 130 7.29 17.67 -21.53
N GLY A 131 7.66 16.86 -22.53
CA GLY A 131 8.25 17.36 -23.79
C GLY A 131 9.17 16.41 -24.57
N ALA A 132 9.46 15.19 -24.09
CA ALA A 132 10.36 14.28 -24.81
C ALA A 132 9.68 13.65 -26.05
N GLN A 133 10.18 13.96 -27.24
CA GLN A 133 9.77 13.30 -28.48
C GLN A 133 10.29 11.86 -28.55
N ARG A 134 9.54 11.04 -29.31
CA ARG A 134 9.52 9.57 -29.37
C ARG A 134 10.83 8.84 -29.71
N ASN A 135 11.96 9.53 -29.90
CA ASN A 135 13.23 8.94 -30.31
C ASN A 135 14.42 9.17 -29.36
N ASP A 136 14.26 9.87 -28.23
CA ASP A 136 15.31 10.01 -27.22
C ASP A 136 15.06 9.07 -26.04
N PHE A 137 15.15 7.76 -26.28
CA PHE A 137 15.34 6.80 -25.18
C PHE A 137 16.82 6.89 -24.77
N CYS A 138 17.16 7.91 -23.98
CA CYS A 138 18.42 7.90 -23.25
C CYS A 138 18.39 6.72 -22.29
N ILE A 139 19.04 5.61 -22.67
CA ILE A 139 19.60 4.69 -21.68
C ILE A 139 20.58 5.56 -20.89
N ALA A 140 20.13 6.06 -19.75
CA ALA A 140 20.98 6.82 -18.86
C ALA A 140 22.09 5.88 -18.37
N HIS A 141 23.22 5.93 -19.08
CA HIS A 141 24.49 5.45 -18.59
C HIS A 141 24.81 6.32 -17.37
N VAL A 142 24.58 5.77 -16.18
CA VAL A 142 24.82 6.47 -14.91
C VAL A 142 26.32 6.77 -14.84
N PRO A 143 26.75 8.05 -14.85
CA PRO A 143 28.16 8.37 -14.71
C PRO A 143 28.61 7.97 -13.31
N SER A 144 29.73 7.25 -13.23
CA SER A 144 30.35 6.71 -12.02
C SER A 144 31.01 7.79 -11.14
N CYS A 145 30.33 8.90 -10.87
CA CYS A 145 30.88 9.99 -10.08
C CYS A 145 29.85 10.47 -9.05
N GLY A 146 29.98 9.99 -7.79
CA GLY A 146 29.31 10.56 -6.63
C GLY A 146 28.31 9.70 -5.86
N ILE A 147 28.18 8.40 -6.13
CA ILE A 147 27.16 7.52 -5.48
C ILE A 147 27.56 7.08 -4.05
N SER A 148 28.44 7.80 -3.34
CA SER A 148 28.92 7.32 -2.04
C SER A 148 28.07 7.73 -0.83
N GLN A 149 27.01 8.54 -0.99
CA GLN A 149 26.16 8.95 0.13
C GLN A 149 24.78 9.38 -0.38
N MET A 150 23.80 8.46 -0.50
CA MET A 150 22.35 8.76 -0.32
C MET A 150 21.37 7.61 -0.63
N ILE A 151 21.77 6.33 -0.62
CA ILE A 151 20.81 5.22 -0.80
C ILE A 151 21.00 4.12 0.25
N HIS A 152 21.10 4.51 1.51
CA HIS A 152 20.87 3.63 2.65
C HIS A 152 20.35 4.48 3.80
N THR A 153 19.12 4.98 3.69
CA THR A 153 18.32 5.11 4.90
C THR A 153 17.77 3.71 5.13
N GLU A 154 18.27 3.03 6.16
CA GLU A 154 17.67 1.77 6.61
C GLU A 154 16.23 2.06 7.05
N LEU A 155 15.28 1.94 6.11
CA LEU A 155 13.84 2.07 6.38
C LEU A 155 13.38 0.80 7.14
N ASN A 156 13.85 0.66 8.38
CA ASN A 156 13.45 -0.39 9.33
C ASN A 156 12.29 0.09 10.22
N THR A 157 11.67 1.22 9.90
CA THR A 157 10.54 1.74 10.69
C THR A 157 9.26 1.04 10.29
N VAL A 158 8.70 0.30 11.24
CA VAL A 158 7.44 -0.43 11.10
C VAL A 158 6.26 0.54 11.19
N TYR A 159 5.33 0.45 10.24
CA TYR A 159 4.07 1.18 10.31
C TYR A 159 3.17 0.59 11.40
N PRO A 160 2.69 1.39 12.39
CA PRO A 160 1.88 0.88 13.48
C PRO A 160 0.41 0.67 13.04
N GLU A 161 0.15 -0.44 12.36
CA GLU A 161 -1.16 -0.80 11.77
C GLU A 161 -2.31 -0.75 12.80
N VAL A 162 -2.12 -1.37 13.97
CA VAL A 162 -3.16 -1.45 15.02
C VAL A 162 -3.54 -0.06 15.57
N PRO A 163 -2.60 0.78 16.03
CA PRO A 163 -2.91 2.17 16.39
C PRO A 163 -3.55 2.97 15.25
N ALA A 164 -3.06 2.81 14.01
CA ALA A 164 -3.58 3.53 12.86
C ALA A 164 -5.06 3.24 12.59
N LEU A 165 -5.46 1.96 12.53
CA LEU A 165 -6.85 1.59 12.30
C LEU A 165 -7.77 1.99 13.46
N SER A 166 -7.26 2.03 14.69
CA SER A 166 -8.02 2.54 15.82
C SER A 166 -8.38 4.03 15.63
N ILE A 167 -7.46 4.83 15.09
CA ILE A 167 -7.68 6.26 14.82
C ILE A 167 -8.56 6.48 13.58
N LEU A 168 -8.26 5.75 12.50
CA LEU A 168 -8.85 5.95 11.17
C LEU A 168 -10.23 5.30 11.06
N MET A 169 -10.36 4.02 11.43
CA MET A 169 -11.62 3.27 11.32
C MET A 169 -12.45 3.31 12.61
N GLY A 170 -11.87 3.75 13.72
CA GLY A 170 -12.55 3.83 15.02
C GLY A 170 -12.67 2.48 15.72
N TYR A 171 -11.85 1.50 15.35
CA TYR A 171 -11.87 0.18 15.94
C TYR A 171 -11.30 0.20 17.35
N GLN A 172 -11.90 -0.63 18.20
CA GLN A 172 -11.40 -0.83 19.55
C GLN A 172 -10.14 -1.69 19.51
N THR A 173 -9.36 -1.64 20.57
CA THR A 173 -8.17 -2.47 20.72
C THR A 173 -8.20 -3.18 22.07
N ALA A 174 -7.75 -4.42 22.11
CA ALA A 174 -7.59 -5.18 23.33
C ALA A 174 -6.18 -5.77 23.43
N ASN A 175 -5.80 -6.21 24.62
CA ASN A 175 -4.55 -6.93 24.85
C ASN A 175 -4.81 -8.43 24.78
N ALA A 176 -4.07 -9.13 23.93
CA ALA A 176 -3.96 -10.57 23.88
C ALA A 176 -2.55 -10.97 24.32
N GLY A 177 -2.37 -11.16 25.64
CA GLY A 177 -1.05 -11.35 26.24
C GLY A 177 -0.20 -10.09 26.12
N CYS A 178 0.96 -10.19 25.45
CA CYS A 178 1.83 -9.04 25.17
C CYS A 178 1.49 -8.29 23.87
N CYS A 179 0.56 -8.81 23.06
CA CYS A 179 0.19 -8.24 21.77
C CYS A 179 -1.06 -7.37 21.90
N LYS A 180 -1.08 -6.26 21.17
CA LYS A 180 -2.28 -5.41 21.02
C LYS A 180 -3.02 -5.83 19.75
N VAL A 181 -4.28 -6.19 19.87
CA VAL A 181 -5.12 -6.67 18.77
C VAL A 181 -6.25 -5.68 18.49
N LEU A 182 -6.69 -5.61 17.23
CA LEU A 182 -7.87 -4.86 16.82
C LEU A 182 -9.14 -5.66 17.11
N LEU A 183 -10.19 -4.94 17.49
CA LEU A 183 -11.54 -5.47 17.68
C LEU A 183 -12.50 -4.73 16.76
N HIS A 184 -12.97 -5.46 15.75
CA HIS A 184 -14.02 -5.01 14.87
C HIS A 184 -15.39 -5.12 15.57
N PRO A 185 -16.29 -4.14 15.41
CA PRO A 185 -17.61 -4.15 16.07
C PRO A 185 -18.46 -5.39 15.77
N VAL A 186 -18.26 -6.01 14.59
CA VAL A 186 -19.00 -7.21 14.17
C VAL A 186 -18.16 -8.48 14.23
N TRP A 187 -16.86 -8.40 13.92
CA TRP A 187 -16.00 -9.57 13.72
C TRP A 187 -15.11 -9.90 14.93
N GLY A 188 -15.13 -9.04 15.97
CA GLY A 188 -14.24 -9.20 17.12
C GLY A 188 -12.77 -9.17 16.70
N SER A 189 -11.99 -10.13 17.19
CA SER A 189 -10.56 -10.28 16.87
C SER A 189 -10.29 -11.07 15.58
N ALA A 190 -11.31 -11.61 14.92
CA ALA A 190 -11.18 -12.38 13.68
C ALA A 190 -11.04 -11.44 12.48
N VAL A 191 -10.01 -10.60 12.50
CA VAL A 191 -9.77 -9.57 11.49
C VAL A 191 -8.33 -9.48 11.06
N TYR A 192 -8.14 -9.17 9.78
CA TYR A 192 -6.84 -8.98 9.17
C TYR A 192 -6.73 -7.54 8.64
N PRO A 193 -6.03 -6.64 9.36
CA PRO A 193 -5.85 -5.26 8.97
C PRO A 193 -4.70 -5.09 7.97
N ALA A 194 -4.84 -4.16 7.04
CA ALA A 194 -3.75 -3.78 6.12
C ALA A 194 -3.98 -2.36 5.58
N SER A 195 -2.91 -1.65 5.19
CA SER A 195 -3.03 -0.26 4.70
C SER A 195 -2.30 -0.03 3.37
N LEU A 196 -2.96 0.73 2.50
CA LEU A 196 -2.41 1.28 1.25
C LEU A 196 -2.32 2.81 1.35
N PHE A 197 -1.34 3.39 0.65
CA PHE A 197 -1.02 4.81 0.65
C PHE A 197 -0.87 5.31 -0.78
N THR A 198 -1.30 6.54 -1.06
CA THR A 198 -1.09 7.17 -2.37
C THR A 198 -1.14 8.69 -2.32
N GLU A 199 -0.42 9.34 -3.23
CA GLU A 199 -0.56 10.79 -3.50
C GLU A 199 -1.52 11.09 -4.66
N ALA A 200 -2.18 10.07 -5.21
CA ALA A 200 -3.17 10.24 -6.26
C ALA A 200 -4.39 11.02 -5.76
N PRO A 201 -5.04 11.82 -6.63
CA PRO A 201 -6.36 12.37 -6.33
C PRO A 201 -7.37 11.26 -6.00
N GLN A 202 -8.35 11.58 -5.16
CA GLN A 202 -9.36 10.63 -4.70
C GLN A 202 -10.09 9.96 -5.87
N ASP A 203 -10.44 10.71 -6.92
CA ASP A 203 -11.16 10.16 -8.08
C ASP A 203 -10.34 9.10 -8.83
N THR A 204 -9.03 9.35 -9.01
CA THR A 204 -8.11 8.40 -9.65
C THR A 204 -7.94 7.14 -8.80
N LEU A 205 -7.83 7.29 -7.47
CA LEU A 205 -7.79 6.17 -6.54
C LEU A 205 -9.07 5.32 -6.61
N LEU A 206 -10.24 5.95 -6.68
CA LEU A 206 -11.51 5.23 -6.78
C LEU A 206 -11.66 4.46 -8.10
N ALA A 207 -11.21 5.05 -9.20
CA ALA A 207 -11.16 4.35 -10.48
C ALA A 207 -10.24 3.12 -10.40
N ALA A 208 -9.05 3.26 -9.81
CA ALA A 208 -8.12 2.14 -9.62
C ALA A 208 -8.68 1.04 -8.72
N ILE A 209 -9.36 1.39 -7.62
CA ILE A 209 -10.05 0.44 -6.73
C ILE A 209 -11.16 -0.31 -7.48
N THR A 210 -11.93 0.40 -8.32
CA THR A 210 -13.01 -0.20 -9.12
C THR A 210 -12.44 -1.25 -10.08
N THR A 211 -11.40 -0.88 -10.83
CA THR A 211 -10.69 -1.81 -11.72
C THR A 211 -10.14 -3.03 -10.96
N ALA A 212 -9.54 -2.82 -9.79
CA ALA A 212 -9.01 -3.92 -8.97
C ALA A 212 -10.10 -4.86 -8.46
N ASN A 213 -11.26 -4.31 -8.09
CA ASN A 213 -12.42 -5.09 -7.67
C ASN A 213 -12.97 -5.94 -8.82
N ASP A 214 -13.07 -5.37 -10.03
CA ASP A 214 -13.59 -6.08 -11.19
C ASP A 214 -12.67 -7.25 -11.60
N LEU A 215 -11.35 -7.04 -11.56
CA LEU A 215 -10.35 -8.06 -11.96
C LEU A 215 -10.22 -9.23 -10.99
N GLN A 216 -10.62 -9.10 -9.73
CA GLN A 216 -10.53 -10.16 -8.73
C GLN A 216 -11.82 -10.97 -8.55
N VAL A 217 -12.89 -10.61 -9.26
CA VAL A 217 -14.17 -11.35 -9.26
C VAL A 217 -14.25 -12.34 -10.43
N GLU A 218 -13.43 -12.16 -11.48
CA GLU A 218 -13.28 -13.09 -12.60
C GLU A 218 -12.43 -14.33 -12.24
#